data_AF-K0KPN8-F1
#
_entry.id   AF-K0KPN8-F1
#
_cell.length_a   1.000
_cell.length_b   1.000
_cell.length_c   1.000
_cell.angle_alpha   90.00
_cell.angle_beta   90.00
_cell.angle_gamma   90.00
#
_symmetry.space_group_name_H-M   'P 1'
#
loop_
_entity.id
_entity.type
_entity.pdbx_description
1 polymer ?
#
loop_
_entity_poly.entity_id
_entity_poly.type
_entity_poly.pdbx_seq_one_letter_code
_entity_poly.pdbx_strand_id
1 'polypeptide(L)'
;MISKLKDLLVKNKHMGNNLTAAQTKGYNTILNLTDEELIGTLCLEPAGFKRETSRSYECHESDRFKAGLCDPRTSFEYKLNEIFQIVEPQNVEYKRFAVKLKMKNHPTKALSKEDINNMKAYLDTRELGEYINIFMKPDLDISKFLNYVNKVGSLKSDRELDNDICQINSERIPRVLIFASKPEFFNCFLKLLNFYSNSLEESSSYCSRHVLIGKVIQRQDSDYMSIKGTIPHRNCVYFFRPLKYRCDIKCINDELLKSFSNVFKGVDLRNPKYGDHRFYSIYDMECANDKVNIKNSDNSNEKDILPEYSSIE
;
A
#
# COMPACT_ATOMS: atom_id res chain seq x y z
N MET A 1 24.36 -20.33 -5.24
CA MET A 1 24.44 -19.65 -3.94
C MET A 1 23.12 -19.89 -3.22
N ILE A 2 23.14 -20.64 -2.12
CA ILE A 2 21.95 -21.24 -1.49
C ILE A 2 21.10 -20.13 -0.86
N SER A 3 19.84 -20.06 -1.29
CA SER A 3 18.84 -19.08 -0.90
C SER A 3 18.56 -19.10 0.60
N LYS A 4 18.70 -17.94 1.26
CA LYS A 4 18.31 -17.67 2.65
C LYS A 4 16.78 -17.49 2.82
N LEU A 5 15.96 -18.22 2.07
CA LEU A 5 14.49 -18.15 2.12
C LEU A 5 13.83 -19.05 3.20
N LYS A 6 14.60 -19.77 4.04
CA LYS A 6 14.06 -20.80 4.93
C LYS A 6 13.50 -20.32 6.28
N ASP A 7 13.78 -19.10 6.72
CA ASP A 7 13.56 -18.73 8.14
C ASP A 7 12.33 -17.85 8.42
N LEU A 8 11.34 -17.78 7.52
CA LEU A 8 10.14 -16.94 7.71
C LEU A 8 8.86 -17.76 7.92
N LEU A 9 8.84 -18.60 8.98
CA LEU A 9 7.61 -19.15 9.55
C LEU A 9 7.11 -18.21 10.66
N VAL A 10 6.35 -17.19 10.27
CA VAL A 10 5.67 -16.29 11.22
C VAL A 10 4.47 -17.02 11.84
N LYS A 11 4.43 -17.02 13.18
CA LYS A 11 3.35 -17.55 14.02
C LYS A 11 1.97 -17.01 13.58
N ASN A 12 1.10 -17.92 13.16
CA ASN A 12 -0.30 -17.66 12.87
C ASN A 12 -1.03 -17.10 14.11
N LYS A 13 -1.47 -15.84 14.03
CA LYS A 13 -2.38 -15.24 15.01
C LYS A 13 -3.81 -15.35 14.46
N HIS A 14 -4.71 -15.92 15.27
CA HIS A 14 -6.12 -16.18 14.93
C HIS A 14 -6.79 -15.01 14.20
N MET A 15 -7.20 -15.24 12.95
CA MET A 15 -8.03 -14.31 12.18
C MET A 15 -9.47 -14.82 12.21
N GLY A 16 -10.38 -14.04 12.81
CA GLY A 16 -11.81 -14.26 12.65
C GLY A 16 -12.22 -13.95 11.22
N ASN A 17 -12.59 -14.97 10.45
CA ASN A 17 -13.22 -14.83 9.14
C ASN A 17 -14.07 -16.08 8.84
N ASN A 18 -15.28 -15.88 8.32
CA ASN A 18 -16.23 -16.91 7.87
C ASN A 18 -15.71 -17.66 6.62
N LEU A 19 -14.54 -18.28 6.69
CA LEU A 19 -14.02 -19.15 5.63
C LEU A 19 -14.49 -20.58 5.88
N THR A 20 -14.92 -21.27 4.81
CA THR A 20 -15.18 -22.72 4.88
C THR A 20 -13.86 -23.47 5.10
N ALA A 21 -13.94 -24.72 5.57
CA ALA A 21 -12.75 -25.55 5.75
C ALA A 21 -11.91 -25.67 4.46
N ALA A 22 -12.55 -25.80 3.31
CA ALA A 22 -11.87 -25.84 2.00
C ALA A 22 -11.13 -24.53 1.68
N GLN A 23 -11.73 -23.38 2.00
CA GLN A 23 -11.12 -22.07 1.78
C GLN A 23 -9.92 -21.85 2.72
N THR A 24 -10.03 -22.25 3.98
CA THR A 24 -8.92 -22.19 4.95
C THR A 24 -7.76 -23.09 4.51
N LYS A 25 -8.05 -24.30 4.02
CA LYS A 25 -7.03 -25.17 3.41
C LYS A 25 -6.39 -24.46 2.21
N GLY A 26 -7.18 -23.94 1.29
CA GLY A 26 -6.68 -23.25 0.09
C GLY A 26 -5.76 -22.07 0.40
N TYR A 27 -6.15 -21.23 1.36
CA TYR A 27 -5.32 -20.14 1.87
C TYR A 27 -3.94 -20.64 2.34
N ASN A 28 -3.94 -21.64 3.24
CA ASN A 28 -2.71 -22.19 3.79
C ASN A 28 -1.86 -22.89 2.71
N THR A 29 -2.49 -23.60 1.77
CA THR A 29 -1.78 -24.23 0.66
C THR A 29 -1.02 -23.20 -0.16
N ILE A 30 -1.66 -22.07 -0.54
CA ILE A 30 -0.99 -21.05 -1.35
C ILE A 30 0.23 -20.47 -0.63
N LEU A 31 0.11 -20.16 0.66
CA LEU A 31 1.20 -19.57 1.43
C LEU A 31 2.40 -20.51 1.62
N ASN A 32 2.18 -21.83 1.51
CA ASN A 32 3.21 -22.84 1.69
C ASN A 32 3.78 -23.38 0.36
N LEU A 33 3.36 -22.86 -0.79
CA LEU A 33 3.92 -23.27 -2.08
C LEU A 33 5.41 -22.91 -2.15
N THR A 34 6.20 -23.84 -2.70
CA THR A 34 7.56 -23.53 -3.15
C THR A 34 7.53 -22.54 -4.31
N ASP A 35 8.66 -21.91 -4.63
CA ASP A 35 8.75 -20.94 -5.73
C ASP A 35 8.35 -21.56 -7.07
N GLU A 36 8.77 -22.80 -7.32
CA GLU A 36 8.46 -23.56 -8.53
C GLU A 36 6.96 -23.90 -8.61
N GLU A 37 6.36 -24.34 -7.50
CA GLU A 37 4.93 -24.62 -7.44
C GLU A 37 4.10 -23.35 -7.58
N LEU A 38 4.52 -22.24 -6.96
CA LEU A 38 3.86 -20.94 -7.05
C LEU A 38 3.82 -20.48 -8.50
N ILE A 39 4.99 -20.44 -9.15
CA ILE A 39 5.12 -20.06 -10.56
C ILE A 39 4.38 -21.06 -11.46
N GLY A 40 4.40 -22.36 -11.14
CA GLY A 40 3.72 -23.41 -11.89
C GLY A 40 2.19 -23.41 -11.75
N THR A 41 1.64 -22.81 -10.69
CA THR A 41 0.22 -22.93 -10.33
C THR A 41 -0.55 -21.62 -10.49
N LEU A 42 0.05 -20.50 -10.08
CA LEU A 42 -0.60 -19.21 -10.04
C LEU A 42 -0.08 -18.26 -11.10
N CYS A 43 -0.92 -17.33 -11.53
CA CYS A 43 -0.55 -16.22 -12.39
C CYS A 43 -1.15 -14.91 -11.87
N LEU A 44 -0.70 -13.81 -12.49
CA LEU A 44 -1.23 -12.48 -12.24
C LEU A 44 -2.28 -12.14 -13.31
N GLU A 45 -3.42 -11.63 -12.86
CA GLU A 45 -4.45 -11.04 -13.72
C GLU A 45 -4.63 -9.57 -13.35
N PRO A 46 -4.99 -8.67 -14.27
CA PRO A 46 -5.33 -7.30 -13.92
C PRO A 46 -6.41 -7.27 -12.82
N ALA A 47 -6.15 -6.52 -11.74
CA ALA A 47 -7.16 -6.26 -10.73
C ALA A 47 -8.13 -5.20 -11.27
N GLY A 48 -9.12 -5.66 -12.04
CA GLY A 48 -10.23 -4.84 -12.52
C GLY A 48 -11.12 -4.46 -11.35
N PHE A 49 -11.08 -3.21 -10.94
CA PHE A 49 -12.05 -2.72 -9.98
C PHE A 49 -13.22 -2.11 -10.74
N LYS A 50 -14.39 -2.74 -10.65
CA LYS A 50 -15.63 -2.33 -11.33
C LYS A 50 -16.16 -0.93 -10.93
N ARG A 51 -15.53 -0.21 -9.98
CA ARG A 51 -16.06 1.07 -9.45
C ARG A 51 -15.17 2.28 -9.74
N GLU A 52 -15.86 3.30 -10.24
CA GLU A 52 -15.44 4.55 -10.85
C GLU A 52 -15.38 5.71 -9.83
N THR A 53 -14.75 5.49 -8.67
CA THR A 53 -14.68 6.53 -7.62
C THR A 53 -13.24 6.78 -7.20
N SER A 54 -12.99 8.00 -6.71
CA SER A 54 -11.79 8.36 -5.94
C SER A 54 -11.52 7.30 -4.87
N ARG A 55 -10.25 7.01 -4.62
CA ARG A 55 -9.84 5.95 -3.70
C ARG A 55 -8.95 6.52 -2.62
N SER A 56 -9.32 6.27 -1.38
CA SER A 56 -8.41 6.37 -0.25
C SER A 56 -7.55 5.10 -0.19
N TYR A 57 -6.25 5.29 -0.05
CA TYR A 57 -5.28 4.25 0.28
C TYR A 57 -4.70 4.63 1.64
N GLU A 58 -5.11 3.90 2.66
CA GLU A 58 -5.02 4.33 4.05
C GLU A 58 -3.90 3.60 4.79
N CYS A 59 -2.73 4.21 4.94
CA CYS A 59 -1.72 3.73 5.88
C CYS A 59 -2.07 4.22 7.29
N HIS A 60 -3.03 3.58 7.95
CA HIS A 60 -3.43 3.91 9.32
C HIS A 60 -3.08 2.79 10.29
N GLU A 61 -2.56 3.17 11.47
CA GLU A 61 -2.43 2.27 12.60
C GLU A 61 -3.61 2.40 13.58
N SER A 62 -4.46 3.43 13.42
CA SER A 62 -5.58 3.75 14.32
C SER A 62 -6.94 3.76 13.63
N ASP A 63 -7.82 2.82 14.00
CA ASP A 63 -9.25 2.82 13.62
C ASP A 63 -9.98 4.08 14.08
N ARG A 64 -9.57 4.68 15.20
CA ARG A 64 -10.19 5.91 15.70
C ARG A 64 -9.86 7.11 14.82
N PHE A 65 -8.65 7.18 14.27
CA PHE A 65 -8.28 8.22 13.31
C PHE A 65 -9.14 8.12 12.06
N LYS A 66 -9.29 6.91 11.54
CA LYS A 66 -10.17 6.62 10.41
C LYS A 66 -11.62 7.05 10.68
N ALA A 67 -12.13 6.74 11.88
CA ALA A 67 -13.47 7.17 12.29
C ALA A 67 -13.58 8.70 12.32
N GLY A 68 -12.65 9.39 12.97
CA GLY A 68 -12.65 10.86 13.04
C GLY A 68 -12.56 11.53 11.66
N LEU A 69 -11.70 11.01 10.79
CA LEU A 69 -11.51 11.50 9.41
C LEU A 69 -12.81 11.42 8.59
N CYS A 70 -13.52 10.29 8.72
CA CYS A 70 -14.70 10.00 7.90
C CYS A 70 -16.04 10.24 8.63
N ASP A 71 -16.04 10.82 9.85
CA ASP A 71 -17.26 11.06 10.62
C ASP A 71 -18.14 12.09 9.89
N PRO A 72 -19.35 11.72 9.42
CA PRO A 72 -20.20 12.64 8.68
C PRO A 72 -20.82 13.75 9.55
N ARG A 73 -20.70 13.66 10.89
CA ARG A 73 -21.34 14.58 11.85
C ARG A 73 -20.48 15.80 12.21
N THR A 74 -19.18 15.74 11.95
CA THR A 74 -18.24 16.85 12.23
C THR A 74 -18.02 17.69 10.98
N SER A 75 -17.84 19.01 11.11
CA SER A 75 -17.55 19.88 9.98
C SER A 75 -16.13 19.66 9.46
N PHE A 76 -15.89 19.94 8.19
CA PHE A 76 -14.54 19.86 7.61
C PHE A 76 -13.53 20.77 8.32
N GLU A 77 -13.94 21.99 8.65
CA GLU A 77 -13.13 22.94 9.42
C GLU A 77 -12.73 22.39 10.79
N TYR A 78 -13.68 21.80 11.52
CA TYR A 78 -13.37 21.12 12.79
C TYR A 78 -12.36 20.01 12.58
N LYS A 79 -12.53 19.16 11.55
CA LYS A 79 -11.59 18.06 11.29
C LYS A 79 -10.18 18.57 10.96
N LEU A 80 -10.05 19.66 10.21
CA LEU A 80 -8.77 20.27 9.83
C LEU A 80 -8.05 20.91 11.03
N ASN A 81 -8.81 21.44 11.99
CA ASN A 81 -8.26 22.07 13.18
C ASN A 81 -7.91 21.02 14.25
N GLU A 82 -8.76 20.02 14.43
CA GLU A 82 -8.66 19.08 15.56
C GLU A 82 -8.13 17.70 15.20
N ILE A 83 -8.46 17.14 14.04
CA ILE A 83 -8.24 15.70 13.78
C ILE A 83 -7.02 15.47 12.90
N PHE A 84 -6.84 16.29 11.87
CA PHE A 84 -5.80 16.07 10.88
C PHE A 84 -5.17 17.34 10.34
N GLN A 85 -4.01 17.17 9.71
CA GLN A 85 -3.42 18.13 8.81
C GLN A 85 -3.36 17.53 7.39
N ILE A 86 -3.42 18.38 6.38
CA ILE A 86 -3.25 17.98 4.99
C ILE A 86 -1.83 18.37 4.59
N VAL A 87 -1.02 17.38 4.21
CA VAL A 87 0.20 17.62 3.44
C VAL A 87 -0.24 17.70 1.98
N GLU A 88 0.03 18.84 1.34
CA GLU A 88 -0.40 19.13 -0.03
C GLU A 88 0.71 18.91 -1.06
N PRO A 89 0.93 17.68 -1.55
CA PRO A 89 1.64 17.48 -2.79
C PRO A 89 0.67 17.73 -3.95
N GLN A 90 0.36 19.00 -4.21
CA GLN A 90 -0.62 19.32 -5.26
C GLN A 90 -0.15 18.73 -6.61
N ASN A 91 -0.97 17.85 -7.20
CA ASN A 91 -0.84 17.30 -8.55
C ASN A 91 0.36 16.36 -8.82
N VAL A 92 0.74 15.52 -7.85
CA VAL A 92 1.73 14.47 -8.13
C VAL A 92 1.09 13.29 -8.85
N GLU A 93 1.58 12.98 -10.05
CA GLU A 93 1.14 11.81 -10.81
C GLU A 93 1.81 10.51 -10.38
N TYR A 94 1.09 9.41 -10.58
CA TYR A 94 1.53 8.03 -10.37
C TYR A 94 1.04 7.12 -11.50
N LYS A 95 1.90 6.16 -11.87
CA LYS A 95 1.50 4.91 -12.52
C LYS A 95 1.02 3.94 -11.44
N ARG A 96 -0.22 3.48 -11.54
CA ARG A 96 -0.79 2.46 -10.66
C ARG A 96 -0.80 1.11 -11.37
N PHE A 97 0.03 0.19 -10.91
CA PHE A 97 -0.01 -1.23 -11.27
C PHE A 97 -0.96 -1.95 -10.32
N ALA A 98 -1.96 -2.66 -10.85
CA ALA A 98 -2.93 -3.37 -10.04
C ALA A 98 -3.14 -4.80 -10.57
N VAL A 99 -2.75 -5.79 -9.77
CA VAL A 99 -2.86 -7.22 -10.12
C VAL A 99 -3.49 -8.02 -8.99
N LYS A 100 -4.12 -9.14 -9.35
CA LYS A 100 -4.66 -10.13 -8.42
C LYS A 100 -4.14 -11.53 -8.72
N LEU A 101 -4.13 -12.38 -7.70
CA LEU A 101 -3.79 -13.79 -7.86
C LEU A 101 -4.91 -14.53 -8.58
N LYS A 102 -4.53 -15.38 -9.53
CA LYS A 102 -5.42 -16.26 -10.26
C LYS A 102 -4.78 -17.63 -10.43
N MET A 103 -5.60 -18.68 -10.41
CA MET A 103 -5.17 -20.02 -10.82
C MET A 103 -4.88 -20.05 -12.32
N LYS A 104 -3.76 -20.67 -12.73
CA LYS A 104 -3.50 -20.97 -14.14
C LYS A 104 -4.55 -21.93 -14.69
N ASN A 105 -4.79 -21.85 -16.00
CA ASN A 105 -5.66 -22.80 -16.71
C ASN A 105 -5.09 -24.23 -16.65
N HIS A 106 -3.76 -24.34 -16.69
CA HIS A 106 -3.02 -25.60 -16.59
C HIS A 106 -2.01 -25.50 -15.43
N PRO A 107 -2.47 -25.67 -14.17
CA PRO A 107 -1.57 -25.67 -13.03
C PRO A 107 -0.63 -26.89 -13.07
N THR A 108 0.51 -26.79 -12.39
CA THR A 108 1.47 -27.90 -12.29
C THR A 108 0.82 -29.18 -11.75
N LYS A 109 1.35 -30.33 -12.19
CA LYS A 109 0.96 -31.66 -11.70
C LYS A 109 1.56 -32.00 -10.33
N ALA A 110 2.43 -31.13 -9.79
CA ALA A 110 3.07 -31.33 -8.49
C ALA A 110 2.07 -31.31 -7.33
N LEU A 111 0.92 -30.64 -7.50
CA LEU A 111 -0.11 -30.52 -6.47
C LEU A 111 -1.24 -31.52 -6.66
N SER A 112 -1.85 -31.96 -5.56
CA SER A 112 -3.01 -32.84 -5.61
C SER A 112 -4.23 -32.14 -6.22
N LYS A 113 -5.17 -32.92 -6.76
CA LYS A 113 -6.46 -32.39 -7.24
C LYS A 113 -7.25 -31.70 -6.12
N GLU A 114 -7.17 -32.22 -4.90
CA GLU A 114 -7.83 -31.62 -3.73
C GLU A 114 -7.24 -30.24 -3.43
N ASP A 115 -5.92 -30.10 -3.43
CA ASP A 115 -5.23 -28.83 -3.20
C ASP A 115 -5.62 -27.79 -4.24
N ILE A 116 -5.61 -28.17 -5.52
CA ILE A 116 -6.02 -27.29 -6.62
C ILE A 116 -7.47 -26.80 -6.43
N ASN A 117 -8.37 -27.69 -6.01
CA ASN A 117 -9.76 -27.32 -5.76
C ASN A 117 -9.93 -26.41 -4.53
N ASN A 118 -9.19 -26.68 -3.46
CA ASN A 118 -9.21 -25.84 -2.25
C ASN A 118 -8.68 -24.43 -2.54
N MET A 119 -7.57 -24.32 -3.30
CA MET A 119 -7.02 -23.02 -3.71
C MET A 119 -7.98 -22.24 -4.61
N LYS A 120 -8.63 -22.91 -5.58
CA LYS A 120 -9.70 -22.30 -6.39
C LYS A 120 -10.83 -21.78 -5.49
N ALA A 121 -11.33 -22.64 -4.60
CA ALA A 121 -12.40 -22.27 -3.67
C ALA A 121 -12.03 -21.05 -2.82
N TYR A 122 -10.76 -20.90 -2.44
CA TYR A 122 -10.26 -19.72 -1.74
C TYR A 122 -10.20 -18.47 -2.63
N LEU A 123 -9.59 -18.56 -3.82
CA LEU A 123 -9.40 -17.42 -4.71
C LEU A 123 -10.72 -16.90 -5.31
N ASP A 124 -11.71 -17.78 -5.48
CA ASP A 124 -13.04 -17.43 -6.01
C ASP A 124 -13.97 -16.81 -4.95
N THR A 125 -13.56 -16.76 -3.67
CA THR A 125 -14.42 -16.24 -2.58
C THR A 125 -14.79 -14.76 -2.70
N ARG A 126 -14.03 -13.97 -3.46
CA ARG A 126 -14.18 -12.51 -3.51
C ARG A 126 -14.11 -12.03 -4.94
N GLU A 127 -15.02 -11.13 -5.31
CA GLU A 127 -15.01 -10.50 -6.64
C GLU A 127 -13.65 -9.87 -7.03
N LEU A 128 -12.89 -9.39 -6.04
CA LEU A 128 -11.60 -8.76 -6.24
C LEU A 128 -10.40 -9.73 -6.06
N GLY A 129 -10.62 -10.93 -5.53
CA GLY A 129 -9.56 -11.87 -5.15
C GLY A 129 -8.58 -11.29 -4.12
N GLU A 130 -7.44 -11.96 -3.96
CA GLU A 130 -6.26 -11.35 -3.31
C GLU A 130 -5.52 -10.50 -4.33
N TYR A 131 -5.21 -9.25 -3.99
CA TYR A 131 -4.66 -8.28 -4.92
C TYR A 131 -3.60 -7.37 -4.30
N ILE A 132 -2.78 -6.78 -5.16
CA ILE A 132 -1.77 -5.79 -4.83
C ILE A 132 -1.93 -4.57 -5.74
N ASN A 133 -1.77 -3.37 -5.17
CA ASN A 133 -1.65 -2.12 -5.91
C ASN A 133 -0.27 -1.52 -5.64
N ILE A 134 0.43 -1.13 -6.69
CA ILE A 134 1.73 -0.46 -6.62
C ILE A 134 1.56 0.88 -7.34
N PHE A 135 1.65 1.97 -6.59
CA PHE A 135 1.71 3.33 -7.11
C PHE A 135 3.17 3.73 -7.25
N MET A 136 3.64 3.99 -8.46
CA MET A 136 5.01 4.43 -8.74
C MET A 136 5.00 5.77 -9.45
N LYS A 137 5.99 6.63 -9.18
CA LYS A 137 6.18 7.87 -9.94
C LYS A 137 6.32 7.58 -11.46
N PRO A 138 5.93 8.52 -12.35
CA PRO A 138 5.81 8.26 -13.79
C PRO A 138 7.12 7.87 -14.50
N ASP A 139 8.24 8.26 -13.91
CA ASP A 139 9.62 8.03 -14.37
C ASP A 139 10.24 6.72 -13.86
N LEU A 140 9.53 6.00 -12.99
CA LEU A 140 9.89 4.67 -12.52
C LEU A 140 9.16 3.60 -13.33
N ASP A 141 9.89 2.62 -13.85
CA ASP A 141 9.31 1.40 -14.42
C ASP A 141 9.26 0.28 -13.37
N ILE A 142 8.49 -0.78 -13.67
CA ILE A 142 8.31 -1.89 -12.73
C ILE A 142 9.61 -2.68 -12.56
N SER A 143 10.46 -2.79 -13.59
CA SER A 143 11.77 -3.45 -13.46
C SER A 143 12.70 -2.74 -12.47
N LYS A 144 12.79 -1.40 -12.48
CA LYS A 144 13.59 -0.64 -11.50
C LYS A 144 13.10 -0.89 -10.08
N PHE A 145 11.78 -0.86 -9.87
CA PHE A 145 11.20 -1.20 -8.58
C PHE A 145 11.55 -2.64 -8.15
N LEU A 146 11.39 -3.61 -9.03
CA LEU A 146 11.68 -5.02 -8.74
C LEU A 146 13.18 -5.24 -8.47
N ASN A 147 14.07 -4.60 -9.22
CA ASN A 147 15.51 -4.60 -8.98
C ASN A 147 15.87 -4.01 -7.62
N TYR A 148 15.25 -2.89 -7.23
CA TYR A 148 15.41 -2.32 -5.90
C TYR A 148 14.98 -3.30 -4.82
N VAL A 149 13.80 -3.90 -4.94
CA VAL A 149 13.28 -4.90 -3.98
C VAL A 149 14.22 -6.09 -3.86
N ASN A 150 14.72 -6.62 -4.98
CA ASN A 150 15.68 -7.72 -4.99
C ASN A 150 17.01 -7.35 -4.33
N LYS A 151 17.46 -6.09 -4.46
CA LYS A 151 18.68 -5.58 -3.82
C LYS A 151 18.53 -5.45 -2.30
N VAL A 152 17.42 -4.90 -1.82
CA VAL A 152 17.18 -4.70 -0.37
C VAL A 152 16.74 -6.00 0.32
N GLY A 153 16.29 -7.00 -0.45
CA GLY A 153 15.91 -8.33 0.02
C GLY A 153 14.50 -8.40 0.60
N SER A 154 14.15 -7.48 1.51
CA SER A 154 12.83 -7.41 2.11
C SER A 154 12.43 -5.97 2.41
N LEU A 155 11.20 -5.61 2.07
CA LEU A 155 10.63 -4.32 2.44
C LEU A 155 10.03 -4.38 3.84
N LYS A 156 10.36 -3.39 4.66
CA LYS A 156 9.63 -3.12 5.89
C LYS A 156 8.27 -2.51 5.52
N SER A 157 7.22 -2.97 6.16
CA SER A 157 5.94 -2.28 6.14
C SER A 157 6.06 -0.92 6.84
N ASP A 158 5.15 0.00 6.55
CA ASP A 158 5.16 1.35 7.16
C ASP A 158 5.10 1.30 8.69
N ARG A 159 4.50 0.24 9.24
CA ARG A 159 4.45 -0.07 10.67
C ARG A 159 5.79 -0.50 11.28
N GLU A 160 6.68 -1.07 10.47
CA GLU A 160 7.99 -1.58 10.90
C GLU A 160 9.12 -0.57 10.72
N LEU A 161 8.84 0.59 10.11
CA LEU A 161 9.79 1.70 10.03
C LEU A 161 10.06 2.26 11.44
N ASP A 162 11.25 2.79 11.66
CA ASP A 162 11.58 3.48 12.91
C ASP A 162 11.01 4.91 12.93
N ASN A 163 11.05 5.56 14.10
CA ASN A 163 10.38 6.84 14.32
C ASN A 163 11.00 7.98 13.51
N ASP A 164 12.32 8.00 13.39
CA ASP A 164 13.05 9.04 12.69
C ASP A 164 12.72 8.99 11.19
N ILE A 165 12.73 7.78 10.61
CA ILE A 165 12.30 7.56 9.23
C ILE A 165 10.82 7.92 9.07
N CYS A 166 9.94 7.54 10.00
CA CYS A 166 8.52 7.89 9.95
C CYS A 166 8.28 9.41 9.95
N GLN A 167 9.02 10.17 10.76
CA GLN A 167 8.88 11.62 10.84
C GLN A 167 9.31 12.29 9.53
N ILE A 168 10.47 11.92 8.98
CA ILE A 168 10.93 12.37 7.66
C ILE A 168 9.91 12.02 6.56
N ASN A 169 9.36 10.81 6.63
CA ASN A 169 8.36 10.33 5.69
C ASN A 169 7.03 11.07 5.80
N SER A 170 6.75 11.74 6.91
CA SER A 170 5.48 12.45 7.11
C SER A 170 5.35 13.65 6.17
N GLU A 171 6.44 14.35 5.90
CA GLU A 171 6.48 15.52 5.02
C GLU A 171 6.72 15.14 3.56
N ARG A 172 7.27 13.94 3.33
CA ARG A 172 7.58 13.44 2.00
C ARG A 172 6.44 12.61 1.41
N ILE A 173 6.46 12.53 0.09
CA ILE A 173 5.59 11.62 -0.65
C ILE A 173 6.43 10.45 -1.18
N PRO A 174 6.00 9.20 -0.95
CA PRO A 174 6.77 8.04 -1.39
C PRO A 174 6.91 7.99 -2.90
N ARG A 175 8.06 7.52 -3.39
CA ARG A 175 8.25 7.24 -4.82
C ARG A 175 7.47 6.02 -5.27
N VAL A 176 7.40 5.04 -4.37
CA VAL A 176 6.58 3.85 -4.53
C VAL A 176 5.72 3.67 -3.28
N LEU A 177 4.41 3.59 -3.45
CA LEU A 177 3.46 3.23 -2.40
C LEU A 177 2.79 1.90 -2.78
N ILE A 178 2.91 0.91 -1.92
CA ILE A 178 2.39 -0.43 -2.15
C ILE A 178 1.28 -0.73 -1.16
N PHE A 179 0.20 -1.31 -1.66
CA PHE A 179 -0.90 -1.83 -0.86
C PHE A 179 -1.18 -3.29 -1.23
N ALA A 180 -1.08 -4.19 -0.25
CA ALA A 180 -1.48 -5.59 -0.38
C ALA A 180 -2.82 -5.83 0.34
N SER A 181 -3.77 -6.51 -0.32
CA SER A 181 -5.06 -6.88 0.29
C SER A 181 -4.89 -7.70 1.56
N LYS A 182 -3.87 -8.57 1.55
CA LYS A 182 -3.40 -9.38 2.67
C LYS A 182 -1.87 -9.37 2.70
N PRO A 183 -1.22 -8.99 3.83
CA PRO A 183 0.24 -8.95 3.93
C PRO A 183 0.91 -10.30 3.66
N GLU A 184 0.27 -11.40 4.03
CA GLU A 184 0.83 -12.75 3.92
C GLU A 184 1.12 -13.15 2.46
N PHE A 185 0.35 -12.60 1.51
CA PHE A 185 0.54 -12.86 0.08
C PHE A 185 1.55 -11.90 -0.58
N PHE A 186 2.11 -10.94 0.15
CA PHE A 186 3.01 -9.93 -0.42
C PHE A 186 4.22 -10.58 -1.12
N ASN A 187 4.84 -11.56 -0.47
CA ASN A 187 5.97 -12.31 -1.04
C ASN A 187 5.55 -13.13 -2.28
N CYS A 188 4.34 -13.71 -2.29
CA CYS A 188 3.81 -14.38 -3.47
C CYS A 188 3.69 -13.40 -4.65
N PHE A 189 3.18 -12.19 -4.42
CA PHE A 189 3.11 -11.15 -5.44
C PHE A 189 4.49 -10.75 -5.95
N LEU A 190 5.44 -10.47 -5.06
CA LEU A 190 6.79 -10.06 -5.47
C LEU A 190 7.47 -11.12 -6.34
N LYS A 191 7.36 -12.41 -5.97
CA LYS A 191 7.91 -13.53 -6.77
C LYS A 191 7.28 -13.60 -8.16
N LEU A 192 5.95 -13.52 -8.25
CA LEU A 192 5.25 -13.55 -9.52
C LEU A 192 5.50 -12.29 -10.37
N LEU A 193 5.58 -11.10 -9.76
CA LEU A 193 5.91 -9.86 -10.45
C LEU A 193 7.33 -9.91 -11.03
N ASN A 194 8.30 -10.44 -10.28
CA ASN A 194 9.65 -10.70 -10.78
C ASN A 194 9.63 -11.66 -11.98
N PHE A 195 8.90 -12.78 -11.87
CA PHE A 195 8.79 -13.77 -12.93
C PHE A 195 8.13 -13.21 -14.21
N TYR A 196 7.10 -12.37 -14.07
CA TYR A 196 6.34 -11.80 -15.17
C TYR A 196 6.79 -10.39 -15.60
N SER A 197 7.90 -9.89 -15.05
CA SER A 197 8.38 -8.51 -15.21
C SER A 197 8.36 -8.00 -16.65
N ASN A 198 8.98 -8.73 -17.58
CA ASN A 198 9.03 -8.38 -19.00
C ASN A 198 7.61 -8.24 -19.61
N SER A 199 6.74 -9.21 -19.37
CA SER A 199 5.36 -9.19 -19.91
C SER A 199 4.48 -8.10 -19.29
N LEU A 200 4.78 -7.69 -18.05
CA LEU A 200 4.08 -6.61 -17.36
C LEU A 200 4.46 -5.24 -17.91
N GLU A 201 5.71 -5.04 -18.32
CA GLU A 201 6.17 -3.79 -18.92
C GLU A 201 5.54 -3.51 -20.28
N GLU A 202 5.41 -4.54 -21.10
CA GLU A 202 4.84 -4.44 -22.44
C GLU A 202 3.31 -4.19 -22.41
N SER A 203 2.64 -4.57 -21.32
CA SER A 203 1.18 -4.54 -21.23
C SER A 203 0.62 -3.35 -20.45
N SER A 204 0.01 -2.41 -21.17
CA SER A 204 -0.71 -1.27 -20.56
C SER A 204 -1.94 -1.67 -19.74
N SER A 205 -2.42 -2.91 -19.83
CA SER A 205 -3.63 -3.38 -19.14
C SER A 205 -3.50 -3.44 -17.61
N TYR A 206 -2.27 -3.55 -17.11
CA TYR A 206 -1.97 -3.58 -15.67
C TYR A 206 -1.81 -2.20 -15.06
N CYS A 207 -1.57 -1.18 -15.90
CA CYS A 207 -1.15 0.15 -15.47
C CYS A 207 -2.22 1.21 -15.76
N SER A 208 -2.47 2.07 -14.78
CA SER A 208 -3.42 3.18 -14.89
C SER A 208 -2.84 4.45 -14.27
N ARG A 209 -3.00 5.61 -14.92
CA ARG A 209 -2.52 6.88 -14.36
C ARG A 209 -3.45 7.40 -13.26
N HIS A 210 -2.85 7.81 -12.16
CA HIS A 210 -3.52 8.39 -11.00
C HIS A 210 -2.81 9.68 -10.58
N VAL A 211 -3.54 10.56 -9.93
CA VAL A 211 -3.02 11.78 -9.29
C VAL A 211 -3.24 11.65 -7.80
N LEU A 212 -2.20 11.90 -7.01
CA LEU A 212 -2.31 12.08 -5.58
C LEU A 212 -2.93 13.46 -5.33
N ILE A 213 -4.15 13.47 -4.79
CA ILE A 213 -4.90 14.68 -4.45
C ILE A 213 -4.43 15.26 -3.11
N GLY A 214 -3.97 14.40 -2.21
CA GLY A 214 -3.35 14.83 -0.96
C GLY A 214 -3.06 13.68 -0.01
N LYS A 215 -2.30 14.00 1.03
CA LYS A 215 -1.97 13.10 2.13
C LYS A 215 -2.48 13.73 3.43
N VAL A 216 -3.37 13.03 4.11
CA VAL A 216 -3.92 13.46 5.41
C VAL A 216 -3.14 12.76 6.51
N ILE A 217 -2.71 13.50 7.53
CA ILE A 217 -1.95 12.97 8.67
C ILE A 217 -2.67 13.36 9.96
N GLN A 218 -2.75 12.43 10.91
CA GLN A 218 -3.36 12.72 12.21
C GLN A 218 -2.57 13.80 12.97
N ARG A 219 -3.27 14.76 13.57
CA ARG A 219 -2.66 15.74 14.49
C ARG A 219 -2.23 15.06 15.79
N GLN A 220 -1.05 15.43 16.31
CA GLN A 220 -0.57 14.92 17.60
C GLN A 220 -1.35 15.55 18.77
N ASP A 221 -1.44 16.88 18.73
CA ASP A 221 -2.05 17.74 19.74
C ASP A 221 -3.50 18.02 19.34
N SER A 222 -4.33 17.00 19.51
CA SER A 222 -5.77 17.04 19.26
C SER A 222 -6.52 16.97 20.58
N ASP A 223 -7.47 17.87 20.83
CA ASP A 223 -8.36 17.76 21.99
C ASP A 223 -9.41 16.66 21.78
N TYR A 224 -9.74 16.37 20.52
CA TYR A 224 -10.65 15.29 20.13
C TYR A 224 -10.06 13.91 20.39
N MET A 225 -8.80 13.70 19.98
CA MET A 225 -8.10 12.44 20.18
C MET A 225 -6.60 12.69 20.26
N SER A 226 -6.13 13.03 21.47
CA SER A 226 -4.71 13.20 21.71
C SER A 226 -3.98 11.87 21.51
N ILE A 227 -2.94 11.93 20.70
CA ILE A 227 -1.99 10.84 20.53
C ILE A 227 -0.57 11.35 20.81
N LYS A 228 -0.47 12.36 21.68
CA LYS A 228 0.79 12.94 22.14
C LYS A 228 1.69 11.85 22.73
N GLY A 229 2.94 11.81 22.30
CA GLY A 229 3.89 10.75 22.67
C GLY A 229 3.73 9.43 21.91
N THR A 230 2.84 9.37 20.92
CA THR A 230 2.78 8.26 19.94
C THR A 230 3.41 8.68 18.61
N ILE A 231 3.22 7.89 17.54
CA ILE A 231 3.83 8.10 16.23
C ILE A 231 2.74 8.46 15.19
N PRO A 232 2.14 9.67 15.26
CA PRO A 232 1.05 10.13 14.36
C PRO A 232 1.41 10.07 12.89
N HIS A 233 2.70 10.17 12.56
CA HIS A 233 3.20 10.06 11.19
C HIS A 233 2.85 8.71 10.53
N ARG A 234 2.54 7.68 11.33
CA ARG A 234 2.05 6.38 10.87
C ARG A 234 0.53 6.33 10.65
N ASN A 235 -0.19 7.36 11.09
CA ASN A 235 -1.61 7.52 10.85
C ASN A 235 -1.82 8.50 9.70
N CYS A 236 -1.71 8.00 8.47
CA CYS A 236 -1.88 8.79 7.27
C CYS A 236 -2.79 8.14 6.22
N VAL A 237 -3.45 8.97 5.41
CA VAL A 237 -4.31 8.51 4.32
C VAL A 237 -3.95 9.25 3.04
N TYR A 238 -3.62 8.48 2.00
CA TYR A 238 -3.36 9.00 0.67
C TYR A 238 -4.65 8.96 -0.16
N PHE A 239 -5.01 10.09 -0.76
CA PHE A 239 -6.19 10.20 -1.62
C PHE A 239 -5.76 10.25 -3.08
N PHE A 240 -6.12 9.23 -3.86
CA PHE A 240 -5.81 9.16 -5.29
C PHE A 240 -7.06 9.30 -6.14
N ARG A 241 -6.90 9.98 -7.29
CA ARG A 241 -7.90 10.07 -8.36
C ARG A 241 -7.32 9.52 -9.67
N PRO A 242 -8.03 8.64 -10.39
CA PRO A 242 -7.57 8.21 -11.70
C PRO A 242 -7.64 9.36 -12.71
N LEU A 243 -6.59 9.55 -13.50
CA LEU A 243 -6.44 10.70 -14.39
C LEU A 243 -7.45 10.72 -15.54
N LYS A 244 -7.88 9.55 -16.02
CA LYS A 244 -8.83 9.42 -17.14
C LYS A 244 -10.19 10.05 -16.85
N TYR A 245 -10.53 10.29 -15.58
CA TYR A 245 -11.84 10.80 -15.19
C TYR A 245 -11.78 12.28 -14.85
N ARG A 246 -12.64 13.07 -15.50
CA ARG A 246 -12.96 14.45 -15.11
C ARG A 246 -13.85 14.44 -13.87
N CYS A 247 -13.34 13.91 -12.77
CA CYS A 247 -13.97 14.15 -11.46
C CYS A 247 -13.53 15.54 -10.99
N ASP A 248 -14.50 16.38 -10.57
CA ASP A 248 -14.29 17.77 -10.14
C ASP A 248 -13.53 17.89 -8.82
N ILE A 249 -13.38 16.78 -8.10
CA ILE A 249 -12.64 16.73 -6.85
C ILE A 249 -11.14 16.79 -7.14
N LYS A 250 -10.59 18.01 -7.04
CA LYS A 250 -9.17 18.31 -7.23
C LYS A 250 -8.38 18.44 -5.92
N CYS A 251 -9.07 18.50 -4.79
CA CYS A 251 -8.51 18.64 -3.46
C CYS A 251 -9.29 17.81 -2.45
N ILE A 252 -8.73 17.62 -1.25
CA ILE A 252 -9.46 17.01 -0.13
C ILE A 252 -10.40 18.06 0.44
N ASN A 253 -11.70 17.80 0.38
CA ASN A 253 -12.75 18.68 0.87
C ASN A 253 -13.85 17.87 1.59
N ASP A 254 -14.83 18.59 2.14
CA ASP A 254 -15.95 17.99 2.88
C ASP A 254 -16.73 16.95 2.06
N GLU A 255 -17.01 17.25 0.79
CA GLU A 255 -17.75 16.35 -0.11
C GLU A 255 -17.00 15.03 -0.33
N LEU A 256 -15.69 15.10 -0.59
CA LEU A 256 -14.84 13.93 -0.74
C LEU A 256 -14.86 13.08 0.53
N LEU A 257 -14.63 13.68 1.70
CA LEU A 257 -14.61 12.92 2.96
C LEU A 257 -15.97 12.28 3.28
N LYS A 258 -17.08 12.98 3.01
CA LYS A 258 -18.45 12.44 3.17
C LYS A 258 -18.73 11.26 2.26
N SER A 259 -18.11 11.20 1.08
CA SER A 259 -18.20 10.01 0.20
C SER A 259 -17.65 8.74 0.84
N PHE A 260 -16.76 8.88 1.84
CA PHE A 260 -16.21 7.78 2.64
C PHE A 260 -16.97 7.54 3.96
N SER A 261 -18.16 8.10 4.17
CA SER A 261 -18.94 7.90 5.41
C SER A 261 -19.26 6.43 5.73
N ASN A 262 -19.29 5.54 4.73
CA ASN A 262 -19.42 4.10 4.97
C ASN A 262 -18.20 3.50 5.68
N VAL A 263 -17.03 4.11 5.52
CA VAL A 263 -15.82 3.74 6.27
C VAL A 263 -16.05 3.97 7.77
N PHE A 264 -16.60 5.12 8.16
CA PHE A 264 -16.95 5.42 9.55
C PHE A 264 -17.91 4.37 10.13
N LYS A 265 -18.95 3.99 9.38
CA LYS A 265 -19.93 2.97 9.82
C LYS A 265 -19.30 1.59 10.04
N GLY A 266 -18.19 1.29 9.35
CA GLY A 266 -17.49 0.02 9.44
C GLY A 266 -16.47 -0.06 10.58
N VAL A 267 -16.20 1.04 11.30
CA VAL A 267 -15.25 1.04 12.42
C VAL A 267 -15.93 0.56 13.70
N ASP A 268 -15.34 -0.45 14.35
CA ASP A 268 -15.73 -0.85 15.71
C ASP A 268 -14.99 0.01 16.74
N LEU A 269 -15.65 1.06 17.22
CA LEU A 269 -15.09 1.96 18.23
C LEU A 269 -14.94 1.31 19.61
N ARG A 270 -15.63 0.20 19.88
CA ARG A 270 -15.56 -0.52 21.17
C ARG A 270 -14.34 -1.42 21.23
N ASN A 271 -13.93 -1.98 20.09
CA ASN A 271 -12.73 -2.80 19.96
C ASN A 271 -11.93 -2.39 18.72
N PRO A 272 -11.30 -1.19 18.74
CA PRO A 272 -10.57 -0.69 17.60
C PRO A 272 -9.40 -1.63 17.29
N LYS A 273 -9.31 -2.08 16.05
CA LYS A 273 -8.19 -2.89 15.59
C LYS A 273 -7.06 -1.97 15.16
N TYR A 274 -5.83 -2.39 15.42
CA TYR A 274 -4.66 -1.75 14.85
C TYR A 274 -4.52 -2.23 13.40
N GLY A 275 -4.28 -1.30 12.48
CA GLY A 275 -4.10 -1.60 11.06
C GLY A 275 -2.95 -2.58 10.83
N ASP A 276 -3.20 -3.50 9.89
CA ASP A 276 -2.27 -4.56 9.47
C ASP A 276 -1.16 -4.03 8.57
N HIS A 277 -0.03 -4.76 8.52
CA HIS A 277 1.18 -4.59 7.68
C HIS A 277 0.94 -4.59 6.16
N ARG A 278 -0.09 -3.88 5.68
CA ARG A 278 -0.59 -3.89 4.30
C ARG A 278 0.07 -2.84 3.41
N PHE A 279 0.72 -1.85 4.02
CA PHE A 279 1.31 -0.71 3.33
C PHE A 279 2.83 -0.73 3.41
N TYR A 280 3.45 -0.42 2.29
CA TYR A 280 4.90 -0.34 2.14
C TYR A 280 5.22 0.89 1.30
N SER A 281 5.87 1.87 1.90
CA SER A 281 6.25 3.14 1.30
C SER A 281 7.76 3.19 1.09
N ILE A 282 8.19 3.49 -0.13
CA ILE A 282 9.60 3.58 -0.52
C ILE A 282 9.87 5.02 -0.97
N TYR A 283 10.74 5.71 -0.24
CA TYR A 283 11.09 7.11 -0.47
C TYR A 283 12.43 7.27 -1.20
N ASP A 284 13.39 6.38 -0.89
CA ASP A 284 14.79 6.51 -1.30
C ASP A 284 15.15 5.55 -2.45
N MET A 285 14.57 5.80 -3.62
CA MET A 285 14.88 5.06 -4.84
C MET A 285 15.35 6.03 -5.92
N GLU A 286 16.56 5.86 -6.45
CA GLU A 286 17.10 6.69 -7.53
C GLU A 286 16.20 6.62 -8.77
N CYS A 287 15.79 7.78 -9.28
CA CYS A 287 15.05 7.88 -10.53
C CYS A 287 15.79 8.71 -11.58
N ALA A 288 15.45 8.50 -12.84
CA ALA A 288 16.10 9.22 -13.95
C ALA A 288 15.88 10.74 -13.85
N ASN A 289 14.76 11.18 -13.25
CA ASN A 289 14.44 12.59 -13.08
C ASN A 289 15.06 13.23 -11.83
N ASP A 290 15.80 12.49 -11.00
CA ASP A 290 16.59 13.08 -9.91
C ASP A 290 17.75 13.91 -10.42
N LYS A 291 18.13 13.71 -11.69
CA LYS A 291 19.25 14.37 -12.36
C LYS A 291 18.82 15.29 -13.52
N VAL A 292 17.57 15.73 -13.58
CA VAL A 292 17.13 16.69 -14.61
C VAL A 292 17.56 18.10 -14.23
N ASN A 293 18.69 18.51 -14.81
CA ASN A 293 19.22 19.88 -14.92
C ASN A 293 19.14 20.73 -13.64
N ILE A 294 19.95 20.39 -12.64
CA ILE A 294 20.65 21.46 -11.93
C ILE A 294 21.53 22.10 -13.01
N LYS A 295 21.20 23.32 -13.46
CA LYS A 295 22.22 24.16 -14.06
C LYS A 295 23.37 24.15 -13.06
N ASN A 296 24.52 23.59 -13.43
CA ASN A 296 25.75 23.75 -12.66
C ASN A 296 26.00 25.25 -12.47
N SER A 297 25.44 25.83 -11.42
CA SER A 297 26.16 26.83 -10.67
C SER A 297 27.12 26.01 -9.83
N ASP A 298 28.37 25.93 -10.28
CA ASP A 298 29.49 25.48 -9.49
C ASP A 298 29.40 26.12 -8.10
N ASN A 299 28.93 25.32 -7.13
CA ASN A 299 29.12 25.40 -5.68
C ASN A 299 28.18 24.40 -4.98
N SER A 300 28.29 23.13 -5.33
CA SER A 300 27.79 22.04 -4.48
C SER A 300 28.90 21.65 -3.51
N ASN A 301 28.86 22.19 -2.29
CA ASN A 301 29.50 21.49 -1.20
C ASN A 301 28.55 20.39 -0.75
N GLU A 302 28.93 19.15 -1.06
CA GLU A 302 28.43 17.93 -0.42
C GLU A 302 28.64 18.04 1.09
N LYS A 303 27.68 18.64 1.81
CA LYS A 303 27.52 18.65 3.28
C LYS A 303 26.29 19.51 3.64
N ASP A 304 25.13 19.21 3.07
CA ASP A 304 23.90 19.69 3.70
C ASP A 304 23.68 18.87 4.97
N ILE A 305 24.15 19.43 6.08
CA ILE A 305 23.94 18.95 7.43
C ILE A 305 22.42 18.94 7.64
N LEU A 306 21.88 17.76 7.99
CA LEU A 306 20.49 17.62 8.43
C LEU A 306 20.20 18.67 9.52
N PRO A 307 19.03 19.34 9.52
CA PRO A 307 18.73 20.35 10.53
C PRO A 307 18.88 19.75 11.93
N GLU A 308 19.65 20.42 12.80
CA GLU A 308 19.77 20.03 14.20
C GLU A 308 18.39 20.09 14.85
N TYR A 309 17.92 18.93 15.31
CA TYR A 309 16.70 18.86 16.10
C TYR A 309 16.93 19.61 17.42
N SER A 310 16.13 20.66 17.61
CA SER A 310 15.96 21.42 18.84
C SER A 310 15.98 20.50 20.07
N SER A 311 17.04 20.57 20.86
CA SER A 311 17.06 20.08 22.23
C SER A 311 16.11 20.97 23.04
N ILE A 312 15.04 20.37 23.55
CA ILE A 312 14.14 21.01 24.49
C ILE A 312 14.82 20.98 25.86
N GLU A 313 15.12 22.16 26.41
CA GLU A 313 15.22 22.39 27.87
C GLU A 313 13.82 22.56 28.46
#